data_AF-A0A2D5YBL4-F1
#
_entry.id   AF-A0A2D5YBL4-F1
#
_cell.length_a   1.000
_cell.length_b   1.000
_cell.length_c   1.000
_cell.angle_alpha   90.00
_cell.angle_beta   90.00
_cell.angle_gamma   90.00
#
_symmetry.space_group_name_H-M   'P 1'
#
loop_
_entity.id
_entity.type
_entity.pdbx_description
1 polymer ?
#
loop_
_entity_poly.entity_id
_entity_poly.type
_entity_poly.pdbx_seq_one_letter_code
_entity_poly.pdbx_strand_id
1 'polypeptide(L)'
;MTFSVERFLFMRHIILFCFLLQFGCDYSPNEKSNDWNGTKEEFLDSFKLVDGQESNNSLLLVEQNSGEPFTGEVSRSEADRITRQTFSGGLLNGKSIKTSPDGSWVEANYLNGQLHGEMTFYNSEGKVRSVMIYKEGKRVITNAD
;
A
#
# COMPACT_ATOMS: atom_id res chain seq x y z
N MET A 1 45.35 -48.79 -41.03
CA MET A 1 44.12 -49.61 -40.97
C MET A 1 43.41 -49.30 -39.65
N THR A 2 42.17 -48.81 -39.75
CA THR A 2 41.01 -48.98 -38.82
C THR A 2 41.09 -48.59 -37.34
N PHE A 3 40.30 -47.54 -36.98
CA PHE A 3 39.40 -47.29 -35.81
C PHE A 3 39.86 -47.67 -34.38
N SER A 4 39.72 -46.87 -33.31
CA SER A 4 38.49 -46.17 -32.88
C SER A 4 38.74 -45.19 -31.69
N VAL A 5 38.09 -44.04 -31.75
CA VAL A 5 37.62 -43.09 -30.70
C VAL A 5 38.50 -42.78 -29.47
N GLU A 6 39.05 -41.57 -29.41
CA GLU A 6 38.92 -40.68 -28.24
C GLU A 6 38.83 -39.22 -28.70
N ARG A 7 38.09 -38.43 -27.93
CA ARG A 7 37.29 -37.29 -28.37
C ARG A 7 38.10 -36.03 -28.65
N PHE A 8 37.69 -35.38 -29.74
CA PHE A 8 37.96 -34.01 -30.13
C PHE A 8 37.78 -33.01 -28.96
N LEU A 9 38.87 -32.28 -28.68
CA LEU A 9 38.97 -30.85 -28.40
C LEU A 9 37.79 -30.14 -27.70
N PHE A 10 38.05 -29.77 -26.43
CA PHE A 10 37.78 -28.49 -25.79
C PHE A 10 36.74 -27.57 -26.49
N MET A 11 35.47 -27.75 -26.13
CA MET A 11 34.49 -26.67 -26.23
C MET A 11 33.35 -26.93 -25.25
N ARG A 12 33.01 -25.90 -24.47
CA ARG A 12 32.02 -25.83 -23.37
C ARG A 12 32.56 -26.38 -22.05
N HIS A 13 32.95 -25.48 -21.16
CA HIS A 13 32.21 -25.19 -19.93
C HIS A 13 32.74 -23.86 -19.36
N ILE A 14 31.95 -22.80 -19.47
CA ILE A 14 31.12 -22.26 -18.37
C ILE A 14 31.96 -21.32 -17.49
N ILE A 15 31.81 -20.03 -17.81
CA ILE A 15 31.55 -18.94 -16.85
C ILE A 15 32.40 -19.04 -15.58
N LEU A 16 33.58 -18.44 -15.60
CA LEU A 16 34.18 -17.96 -14.37
C LEU A 16 34.87 -16.63 -14.64
N PHE A 17 34.55 -15.68 -13.76
CA PHE A 17 35.39 -14.54 -13.44
C PHE A 17 35.47 -13.42 -14.47
N CYS A 18 34.58 -12.45 -14.31
CA CYS A 18 34.90 -11.01 -14.25
C CYS A 18 33.67 -10.20 -14.64
N PHE A 19 32.77 -9.96 -13.67
CA PHE A 19 32.04 -8.70 -13.66
C PHE A 19 31.88 -8.27 -12.21
N LEU A 20 32.89 -7.56 -11.74
CA LEU A 20 32.78 -6.58 -10.68
C LEU A 20 31.80 -5.50 -11.16
N LEU A 21 30.52 -5.77 -11.04
CA LEU A 21 29.51 -4.74 -10.90
C LEU A 21 28.75 -5.11 -9.63
N GLN A 22 29.12 -4.43 -8.56
CA GLN A 22 28.25 -4.24 -7.41
C GLN A 22 27.01 -3.47 -7.88
N PHE A 23 26.13 -4.15 -8.60
CA PHE A 23 24.72 -3.90 -8.43
C PHE A 23 24.35 -4.67 -7.18
N GLY A 24 24.41 -3.97 -6.04
CA GLY A 24 23.44 -4.22 -4.98
C GLY A 24 22.07 -3.99 -5.59
N CYS A 25 21.57 -4.97 -6.33
CA CYS A 25 20.15 -5.13 -6.48
C CYS A 25 19.75 -5.53 -5.07
N ASP A 26 19.25 -4.55 -4.32
CA ASP A 26 18.68 -4.73 -3.01
C ASP A 26 17.66 -5.85 -3.18
N TYR A 27 18.03 -7.07 -2.79
CA TYR A 27 17.14 -8.20 -2.72
C TYR A 27 16.26 -7.89 -1.52
N SER A 28 15.27 -7.02 -1.71
CA SER A 28 14.15 -6.93 -0.81
C SER A 28 13.41 -8.26 -0.96
N PRO A 29 13.42 -9.13 0.07
CA PRO A 29 12.61 -10.34 0.02
C PRO A 29 11.19 -9.88 -0.28
N ASN A 30 10.55 -10.52 -1.26
CA ASN A 30 9.15 -10.29 -1.58
C ASN A 30 8.34 -10.61 -0.32
N GLU A 31 8.14 -9.61 0.54
CA GLU A 31 7.25 -9.69 1.68
C GLU A 31 5.90 -10.01 1.09
N LYS A 32 5.39 -11.19 1.41
CA LYS A 32 4.05 -11.63 1.03
C LYS A 32 3.12 -10.51 1.49
N SER A 33 2.62 -9.69 0.56
CA SER A 33 1.90 -8.49 0.97
C SER A 33 0.66 -8.95 1.72
N ASN A 34 0.45 -8.36 2.90
CA ASN A 34 -0.72 -8.64 3.71
C ASN A 34 -1.95 -7.91 3.17
N ASP A 35 -1.92 -7.47 1.90
CA ASP A 35 -2.99 -6.68 1.32
C ASP A 35 -4.29 -7.47 1.30
N TRP A 36 -5.35 -6.79 1.67
CA TRP A 36 -6.68 -7.37 1.79
C TRP A 36 -7.63 -6.70 0.80
N ASN A 37 -8.45 -7.49 0.12
CA ASN A 37 -9.49 -7.00 -0.77
C ASN A 37 -10.77 -7.82 -0.62
N GLY A 38 -11.91 -7.15 -0.44
CA GLY A 38 -13.20 -7.82 -0.28
C GLY A 38 -14.39 -6.87 -0.12
N THR A 39 -15.56 -7.44 0.13
CA THR A 39 -16.78 -6.69 0.41
C THR A 39 -16.80 -6.13 1.83
N LYS A 40 -17.78 -5.28 2.15
CA LYS A 40 -17.98 -4.83 3.53
C LYS A 40 -18.26 -5.99 4.49
N GLU A 41 -19.02 -7.00 4.06
CA GLU A 41 -19.38 -8.15 4.88
C GLU A 41 -18.13 -8.98 5.19
N GLU A 42 -17.33 -9.31 4.18
CA GLU A 42 -16.06 -10.03 4.34
C GLU A 42 -15.05 -9.25 5.20
N PHE A 43 -15.07 -7.92 5.10
CA PHE A 43 -14.25 -7.06 5.96
C PHE A 43 -14.63 -7.20 7.43
N LEU A 44 -15.93 -7.26 7.74
CA LEU A 44 -16.42 -7.40 9.11
C LEU A 44 -16.18 -8.79 9.70
N ASP A 45 -15.98 -9.80 8.85
CA ASP A 45 -15.53 -11.12 9.29
C ASP A 45 -14.02 -11.15 9.57
N SER A 46 -13.25 -10.32 8.85
CA SER A 46 -11.79 -10.30 8.90
C SER A 46 -11.22 -9.34 9.94
N PHE A 47 -11.88 -8.21 10.18
CA PHE A 47 -11.33 -7.10 10.96
C PHE A 47 -12.36 -6.43 11.87
N LYS A 48 -11.82 -5.79 12.91
CA LYS A 48 -12.57 -4.87 13.78
C LYS A 48 -11.76 -3.59 14.00
N LEU A 49 -12.48 -2.50 14.26
CA LEU A 49 -11.89 -1.24 14.70
C LEU A 49 -11.95 -1.20 16.23
N VAL A 50 -10.83 -0.90 16.88
CA VAL A 50 -10.73 -0.75 18.33
C VAL A 50 -10.17 0.63 18.67
N ASP A 51 -10.51 1.15 19.84
CA ASP A 51 -9.95 2.42 20.32
C ASP A 51 -8.43 2.28 20.54
N GLY A 52 -7.67 3.14 19.89
CA GLY A 52 -6.24 3.27 20.15
C GLY A 52 -6.01 3.83 21.55
N GLN A 53 -5.02 3.30 22.26
CA GLN A 53 -4.67 3.70 23.63
C GLN A 53 -4.07 5.12 23.73
N GLU A 54 -4.05 5.89 22.64
CA GLU A 54 -3.39 7.20 22.53
C GLU A 54 -4.42 8.34 22.52
N SER A 55 -4.01 9.48 23.08
CA SER A 55 -4.79 10.71 23.34
C SER A 55 -5.45 11.37 22.11
N ASN A 56 -5.21 10.87 20.91
CA ASN A 56 -5.68 11.41 19.64
C ASN A 56 -6.98 10.73 19.13
N ASN A 57 -7.61 9.87 19.93
CA ASN A 57 -8.89 9.22 19.61
C ASN A 57 -8.85 8.44 18.27
N SER A 58 -7.66 7.91 17.93
CA SER A 58 -7.43 7.18 16.68
C SER A 58 -7.94 5.75 16.79
N LEU A 59 -8.66 5.30 15.76
CA LEU A 59 -9.11 3.90 15.66
C LEU A 59 -7.98 3.03 15.09
N LEU A 60 -7.74 1.89 15.73
CA LEU A 60 -6.85 0.84 15.24
C LEU A 60 -7.63 -0.21 14.49
N LEU A 61 -7.18 -0.55 13.29
CA LEU A 61 -7.60 -1.72 12.55
C LEU A 61 -6.84 -2.94 13.08
N VAL A 62 -7.57 -3.91 13.62
CA VAL A 62 -7.00 -5.17 14.08
C VAL A 62 -7.68 -6.35 13.41
N GLU A 63 -6.93 -7.42 13.20
CA GLU A 63 -7.49 -8.68 12.74
C GLU A 63 -8.46 -9.26 13.78
N GLN A 64 -9.59 -9.81 13.32
CA GLN A 64 -10.63 -10.31 14.22
C GLN A 64 -10.16 -11.51 15.04
N ASN A 65 -9.42 -12.42 14.41
CA ASN A 65 -9.01 -13.70 15.00
C ASN A 65 -7.84 -13.57 15.96
N SER A 66 -6.82 -12.79 15.59
CA SER A 66 -5.59 -12.63 16.37
C SER A 66 -5.67 -11.44 17.33
N GLY A 67 -6.43 -10.40 16.97
CA GLY A 67 -6.42 -9.11 17.67
C GLY A 67 -5.20 -8.25 17.37
N GLU A 68 -4.32 -8.70 16.46
CA GLU A 68 -3.10 -8.00 16.12
C GLU A 68 -3.38 -6.78 15.22
N PRO A 69 -2.63 -5.67 15.38
CA PRO A 69 -2.73 -4.51 14.50
C PRO A 69 -2.34 -4.84 13.07
N PHE A 70 -3.21 -4.48 12.12
CA PHE A 70 -3.00 -4.79 10.71
C PHE A 70 -2.01 -3.82 10.03
N THR A 71 -1.15 -4.36 9.16
CA THR A 71 -0.24 -3.58 8.30
C THR A 71 -0.36 -4.08 6.87
N GLY A 72 -0.66 -3.18 5.94
CA GLY A 72 -0.91 -3.50 4.54
C GLY A 72 -1.96 -2.58 3.92
N GLU A 73 -2.29 -2.82 2.65
CA GLU A 73 -3.41 -2.15 1.98
C GLU A 73 -4.73 -2.87 2.23
N VAL A 74 -5.80 -2.12 2.45
CA VAL A 74 -7.18 -2.61 2.54
C VAL A 74 -8.00 -1.98 1.43
N SER A 75 -8.56 -2.81 0.55
CA SER A 75 -9.48 -2.43 -0.51
C SER A 75 -10.88 -2.98 -0.22
N ARG A 76 -11.82 -2.12 0.13
CA ARG A 76 -13.22 -2.49 0.40
C ARG A 76 -14.15 -2.02 -0.69
N SER A 77 -15.00 -2.91 -1.15
CA SER A 77 -16.12 -2.61 -2.05
C SER A 77 -17.44 -2.65 -1.28
N GLU A 78 -18.23 -1.58 -1.37
CA GLU A 78 -19.58 -1.48 -0.79
C GLU A 78 -20.52 -0.91 -1.86
N ALA A 79 -21.36 -1.77 -2.45
CA ALA A 79 -22.16 -1.43 -3.63
C ALA A 79 -21.28 -0.77 -4.72
N ASP A 80 -21.52 0.50 -5.03
CA ASP A 80 -20.79 1.27 -6.06
C ASP A 80 -19.68 2.16 -5.46
N ARG A 81 -19.28 1.91 -4.20
CA ARG A 81 -18.20 2.63 -3.52
C ARG A 81 -17.00 1.72 -3.33
N ILE A 82 -15.81 2.24 -3.62
CA ILE A 82 -14.54 1.56 -3.32
C ILE A 82 -13.76 2.45 -2.37
N THR A 83 -13.23 1.87 -1.30
CA THR A 83 -12.30 2.52 -0.37
C THR A 83 -11.00 1.74 -0.34
N ARG A 84 -9.89 2.38 -0.71
CA ARG A 84 -8.54 1.85 -0.56
C ARG A 84 -7.80 2.63 0.50
N GLN A 85 -7.14 1.94 1.43
CA GLN A 85 -6.49 2.55 2.58
C GLN A 85 -5.21 1.80 2.93
N THR A 86 -4.12 2.53 3.17
CA THR A 86 -2.88 1.97 3.69
C THR A 86 -2.87 2.04 5.22
N PHE A 87 -2.55 0.92 5.86
CA PHE A 87 -2.43 0.79 7.30
C PHE A 87 -1.01 0.37 7.69
N SER A 88 -0.54 0.89 8.83
CA SER A 88 0.70 0.47 9.49
C SER A 88 0.47 0.45 10.99
N GLY A 89 0.72 -0.71 11.62
CA GLY A 89 0.47 -0.90 13.05
C GLY A 89 -1.00 -0.63 13.43
N GLY A 90 -1.95 -0.98 12.55
CA GLY A 90 -3.38 -0.74 12.70
C GLY A 90 -3.83 0.70 12.47
N LEU A 91 -2.91 1.66 12.34
CA LEU A 91 -3.25 3.06 12.06
C LEU A 91 -3.26 3.33 10.56
N LEU A 92 -4.16 4.22 10.11
CA LEU A 92 -4.03 4.79 8.76
C LEU A 92 -2.70 5.50 8.63
N ASN A 93 -1.89 5.07 7.66
CA ASN A 93 -0.55 5.62 7.45
C ASN A 93 -0.20 5.49 5.97
N GLY A 94 -0.27 6.61 5.26
CA GLY A 94 -0.16 6.67 3.80
C GLY A 94 -1.48 7.06 3.13
N LYS A 95 -1.69 6.56 1.92
CA LYS A 95 -2.75 7.03 1.03
C LYS A 95 -4.11 6.40 1.41
N SER A 96 -5.16 7.19 1.27
CA SER A 96 -6.55 6.75 1.27
C SER A 96 -7.27 7.28 0.05
N ILE A 97 -7.92 6.38 -0.69
CA ILE A 97 -8.74 6.71 -1.86
C ILE A 97 -10.16 6.26 -1.58
N LYS A 98 -11.14 7.15 -1.80
CA LYS A 98 -12.57 6.82 -1.70
C LYS A 98 -13.28 7.23 -2.98
N THR A 99 -13.91 6.28 -3.66
CA THR A 99 -14.76 6.53 -4.81
C THR A 99 -16.24 6.56 -4.40
N SER A 100 -17.02 7.38 -5.10
CA SER A 100 -18.46 7.50 -4.94
C SER A 100 -19.20 6.93 -6.15
N PRO A 101 -20.50 6.60 -6.02
CA PRO A 101 -21.28 6.02 -7.13
C PRO A 101 -21.42 6.96 -8.33
N ASP A 102 -21.33 8.28 -8.11
CA ASP A 102 -21.36 9.28 -9.18
C ASP A 102 -20.02 9.37 -9.97
N GLY A 103 -19.03 8.54 -9.64
CA GLY A 103 -17.70 8.53 -10.23
C GLY A 103 -16.73 9.54 -9.61
N SER A 104 -17.21 10.46 -8.76
CA SER A 104 -16.32 11.36 -8.02
C SER A 104 -15.48 10.60 -7.02
N TRP A 105 -14.31 11.13 -6.67
CA TRP A 105 -13.42 10.47 -5.74
C TRP A 105 -12.54 11.45 -4.97
N VAL A 106 -11.98 10.96 -3.87
CA VAL A 106 -11.12 11.72 -2.96
C VAL A 106 -9.84 10.94 -2.75
N GLU A 107 -8.70 11.63 -2.85
CA GLU A 107 -7.41 11.17 -2.36
C GLU A 107 -7.07 11.93 -1.08
N ALA A 108 -6.60 11.24 -0.05
CA ALA A 108 -6.16 11.84 1.19
C ALA A 108 -4.91 11.12 1.71
N ASN A 109 -4.03 11.86 2.36
CA ASN A 109 -2.86 11.30 3.03
C ASN A 109 -3.06 11.30 4.54
N TYR A 110 -2.63 10.22 5.18
CA TYR A 110 -2.70 10.02 6.62
C TYR A 110 -1.30 9.74 7.18
N LEU A 111 -1.06 10.20 8.39
CA LEU A 111 0.11 9.89 9.19
C LEU A 111 -0.35 9.57 10.61
N ASN A 112 -0.06 8.37 11.10
CA ASN A 112 -0.41 7.90 12.43
C ASN A 112 -1.89 8.14 12.78
N GLY A 113 -2.78 7.73 11.87
CA GLY A 113 -4.24 7.80 12.04
C GLY A 113 -4.86 9.17 11.71
N GLN A 114 -4.06 10.21 11.48
CA GLN A 114 -4.55 11.59 11.27
C GLN A 114 -4.32 12.05 9.84
N LEU A 115 -5.25 12.85 9.29
CA LEU A 115 -5.03 13.52 8.02
C LEU A 115 -3.75 14.39 8.08
N HIS A 116 -2.85 14.18 7.13
CA HIS A 116 -1.57 14.87 7.07
C HIS A 116 -1.09 14.99 5.63
N GLY A 117 -0.82 16.20 5.18
CA GLY A 117 -0.48 16.51 3.79
C GLY A 117 -1.72 16.88 2.97
N GLU A 118 -1.68 16.55 1.68
CA GLU A 118 -2.72 16.93 0.72
C GLU A 118 -3.95 16.02 0.80
N MET A 119 -5.12 16.64 0.68
CA MET A 119 -6.41 16.00 0.44
C MET A 119 -7.06 16.64 -0.80
N THR A 120 -7.28 15.83 -1.82
CA THR A 120 -7.71 16.30 -3.15
C THR A 120 -9.01 15.64 -3.57
N PHE A 121 -9.95 16.47 -4.00
CA PHE A 121 -11.26 16.06 -4.47
C PHE A 121 -11.29 16.12 -5.98
N TYR A 122 -11.76 15.06 -6.61
CA TYR A 122 -11.85 14.93 -8.05
C TYR A 122 -13.31 14.74 -8.46
N ASN A 123 -13.70 15.28 -9.62
CA ASN A 123 -14.98 14.94 -10.24
C ASN A 123 -14.91 13.58 -10.94
N SER A 124 -16.02 13.14 -11.53
CA SER A 124 -16.12 11.88 -12.27
C SER A 124 -15.29 11.80 -13.56
N GLU A 125 -14.83 12.95 -14.06
CA GLU A 125 -13.92 13.05 -15.20
C GLU A 125 -12.44 13.04 -14.78
N GLY A 126 -12.15 12.94 -13.47
CA GLY A 126 -10.80 12.99 -12.92
C GLY A 126 -10.21 14.40 -12.78
N LYS A 127 -11.01 15.46 -12.99
CA LYS A 127 -10.59 16.85 -12.79
C LYS A 127 -10.63 17.22 -11.30
N VAL A 128 -9.56 17.87 -10.85
CA VAL A 128 -9.47 18.43 -9.49
C VAL A 128 -10.55 19.50 -9.28
N ARG A 129 -11.37 19.31 -8.25
CA ARG A 129 -12.38 20.25 -7.77
C ARG A 129 -11.84 21.15 -6.67
N SER A 130 -11.04 20.58 -5.77
CA SER A 130 -10.42 21.30 -4.66
C SER A 130 -9.24 20.53 -4.11
N VAL A 131 -8.30 21.28 -3.53
CA VAL A 131 -7.15 20.77 -2.78
C VAL A 131 -7.19 21.41 -1.40
N MET A 132 -6.98 20.62 -0.36
CA MET A 132 -6.86 21.07 1.03
C MET A 132 -5.59 20.50 1.64
N ILE A 133 -4.91 21.30 2.46
CA ILE A 133 -3.71 20.87 3.18
C ILE A 133 -4.08 20.65 4.64
N TYR A 134 -3.63 19.52 5.19
CA TYR A 134 -3.82 19.15 6.59
C TYR A 134 -2.47 18.95 7.28
N LYS A 135 -2.42 19.30 8.56
CA LYS A 135 -1.30 18.96 9.46
C LYS A 135 -1.89 18.48 10.77
N GLU A 136 -1.58 17.25 11.16
CA GLU A 136 -2.02 16.64 12.43
C GLU A 136 -3.55 16.73 12.59
N GLY A 137 -4.27 16.30 11.54
CA GLY A 137 -5.74 16.30 11.51
C GLY A 137 -6.38 17.68 11.33
N LYS A 138 -5.62 18.77 11.37
CA LYS A 138 -6.15 20.14 11.26
C LYS A 138 -5.91 20.70 9.87
N ARG A 139 -6.96 21.31 9.29
CA ARG A 139 -6.85 22.01 8.01
C ARG A 139 -5.95 23.24 8.18
N VAL A 140 -4.92 23.33 7.36
CA VAL A 140 -4.08 24.52 7.23
C VAL A 140 -4.82 25.51 6.35
N ILE A 141 -5.23 26.64 6.94
CA ILE A 141 -5.82 27.75 6.20
C ILE A 141 -4.72 28.80 6.06
N THR A 142 -4.17 28.93 4.86
CA THR A 142 -3.34 30.08 4.50
C THR A 142 -4.29 31.23 4.16
N ASN A 143 -4.38 32.22 5.03
CA ASN A 143 -4.94 33.50 4.64
C ASN A 143 -3.98 34.10 3.61
N ALA A 144 -4.47 34.34 2.39
CA ALA A 144 -3.74 35.15 1.43
C ALA A 144 -3.90 36.61 1.87
N ASP A 145 -2.80 37.25 2.24
CA ASP A 145 -2.73 38.70 2.47
C ASP A 145 -2.96 39.48 1.17
#